data_AF-A0A3E0K9J6-F1
#
_entry.id   AF-A0A3E0K9J6-F1
#
_cell.length_a   1.000
_cell.length_b   1.000
_cell.length_c   1.000
_cell.angle_alpha   90.00
_cell.angle_beta   90.00
_cell.angle_gamma   90.00
#
_symmetry.space_group_name_H-M   'P 1'
#
loop_
_entity.id
_entity.type
_entity.pdbx_description
1 polymer ?
#
loop_
_entity_poly.entity_id
_entity_poly.type
_entity_poly.pdbx_seq_one_letter_code
_entity_poly.pdbx_strand_id
1 'polypeptide(L)'
;MGRLPRGPTNAINDVPGVRVGHSTIIEGEGQLLPGRGPVRTGVTVILPHGGNVFAEKVPAAVHVINGFGKATGLVQVMECGVLETPILLTNTLNVGRVADALIDHMLAANREIGITTSTVNPVVAECNDGYLNDIQGRHVGAKHVAEALRAALAGGPVAEGAVGAGTGMSAFGWKGGIGTASRLVRRPGVLAGRDGARWEDAAEDGGVRLQDDAGGGGAAAIRPRDYYVLGALVLSNFGAPEDLTVGGWPVGRFLRPPSPQPDGAGSVVVVLATDAPLDARQLRRVAERAVVGIVRCGGRLHHGSGDFVIAFSTAYRIAHTFAAPQERPAAGVPVLPFDPVQLVPDDHPLMADLLAAAGEATEEAVLNSMFQAHTVVGRDGHVREALPVDEVARLIARWTA
;
A
#
# COMPACT_ATOMS: atom_id res chain seq x y z
N MET A 1 -5.16 12.92 10.34
CA MET A 1 -3.76 12.68 10.81
C MET A 1 -2.82 13.42 9.88
N GLY A 2 -1.70 13.98 10.36
CA GLY A 2 -0.81 14.77 9.49
C GLY A 2 -1.36 16.16 9.14
N ARG A 3 -0.73 16.85 8.19
CA ARG A 3 -1.07 18.21 7.76
C ARG A 3 -1.56 18.29 6.32
N LEU A 4 -1.28 17.28 5.50
CA LEU A 4 -1.70 17.25 4.11
C LEU A 4 -3.15 16.73 4.01
N PRO A 5 -3.96 17.30 3.10
CA PRO A 5 -5.34 16.86 2.91
C PRO A 5 -5.40 15.46 2.32
N ARG A 6 -6.47 14.73 2.65
CA ARG A 6 -6.74 13.40 2.07
C ARG A 6 -7.37 13.49 0.67
N GLY A 7 -7.17 12.44 -0.12
CA GLY A 7 -7.91 12.27 -1.37
C GLY A 7 -9.39 11.91 -1.16
N PRO A 8 -10.19 11.87 -2.25
CA PRO A 8 -11.64 11.70 -2.17
C PRO A 8 -12.09 10.42 -1.46
N THR A 9 -11.39 9.31 -1.69
CA THR A 9 -11.69 8.03 -1.02
C THR A 9 -10.75 7.72 0.14
N ASN A 10 -9.74 8.57 0.36
CA ASN A 10 -8.66 8.38 1.32
C ASN A 10 -8.04 6.98 1.20
N ALA A 11 -7.73 6.57 -0.02
CA ALA A 11 -7.23 5.23 -0.32
C ALA A 11 -6.19 5.26 -1.44
N ILE A 12 -5.40 4.18 -1.57
CA ILE A 12 -4.32 4.08 -2.56
C ILE A 12 -4.82 4.23 -4.00
N ASN A 13 -6.07 3.86 -4.27
CA ASN A 13 -6.72 3.98 -5.58
C ASN A 13 -7.25 5.41 -5.87
N ASP A 14 -7.05 6.39 -4.97
CA ASP A 14 -7.12 7.80 -5.34
C ASP A 14 -6.02 8.16 -6.36
N VAL A 15 -4.92 7.39 -6.41
CA VAL A 15 -3.91 7.49 -7.47
C VAL A 15 -4.50 6.96 -8.78
N PRO A 16 -4.62 7.79 -9.83
CA PRO A 16 -5.29 7.39 -11.06
C PRO A 16 -4.71 6.10 -11.66
N GLY A 17 -5.62 5.17 -11.97
CA GLY A 17 -5.29 3.88 -12.58
C GLY A 17 -5.05 2.74 -11.60
N VAL A 18 -4.65 3.05 -10.35
CA VAL A 18 -4.38 2.02 -9.34
C VAL A 18 -5.67 1.32 -8.94
N ARG A 19 -5.61 -0.01 -8.81
CA ARG A 19 -6.75 -0.83 -8.35
C ARG A 19 -6.31 -1.86 -7.33
N VAL A 20 -7.20 -2.22 -6.41
CA VAL A 20 -6.95 -3.22 -5.37
C VAL A 20 -8.04 -4.27 -5.41
N GLY A 21 -7.67 -5.53 -5.18
CA GLY A 21 -8.62 -6.63 -5.08
C GLY A 21 -8.19 -7.64 -4.03
N HIS A 22 -9.16 -8.33 -3.45
CA HIS A 22 -8.95 -9.29 -2.36
C HIS A 22 -9.59 -10.64 -2.66
N SER A 23 -8.98 -11.70 -2.15
CA SER A 23 -9.63 -13.00 -1.93
C SER A 23 -9.41 -13.35 -0.47
N THR A 24 -10.50 -13.48 0.29
CA THR A 24 -10.53 -13.69 1.75
C THR A 24 -10.96 -15.11 2.05
N ILE A 25 -10.20 -15.84 2.86
CA ILE A 25 -10.46 -17.25 3.20
C ILE A 25 -10.65 -17.37 4.71
N ILE A 26 -11.87 -17.70 5.11
CA ILE A 26 -12.28 -17.94 6.50
C ILE A 26 -13.04 -19.26 6.55
N GLU A 27 -12.40 -20.31 7.06
CA GLU A 27 -12.99 -21.65 7.10
C GLU A 27 -12.61 -22.40 8.39
N GLY A 28 -13.53 -23.19 8.92
CA GLY A 28 -13.33 -23.99 10.13
C GLY A 28 -13.15 -23.17 11.42
N GLU A 29 -13.23 -23.86 12.55
CA GLU A 29 -13.12 -23.32 13.91
C GLU A 29 -12.51 -24.35 14.86
N GLY A 30 -12.12 -23.93 16.06
CA GLY A 30 -11.61 -24.81 17.10
C GLY A 30 -10.13 -25.16 16.97
N GLN A 31 -9.77 -26.38 17.37
CA GLN A 31 -8.37 -26.83 17.47
C GLN A 31 -7.67 -26.83 16.11
N LEU A 32 -6.41 -26.41 16.09
CA LEU A 32 -5.56 -26.51 14.90
C LEU A 32 -5.37 -27.98 14.49
N LEU A 33 -5.75 -28.29 13.26
CA LEU A 33 -5.35 -29.49 12.56
C LEU A 33 -4.45 -29.07 11.38
N PRO A 34 -3.12 -29.15 11.50
CA PRO A 34 -2.21 -28.68 10.45
C PRO A 34 -2.54 -29.30 9.10
N GLY A 35 -2.69 -28.47 8.06
CA GLY A 35 -3.13 -28.91 6.73
C GLY A 35 -4.64 -28.86 6.51
N ARG A 36 -5.45 -28.58 7.53
CA ARG A 36 -6.91 -28.57 7.44
C ARG A 36 -7.57 -27.29 7.93
N GLY A 37 -6.92 -26.53 8.81
CA GLY A 37 -7.47 -25.32 9.42
C GLY A 37 -7.54 -25.38 10.95
N PRO A 38 -8.17 -24.39 11.60
CA PRO A 38 -8.91 -23.27 11.00
C PRO A 38 -8.10 -22.35 10.08
N VAL A 39 -8.74 -21.84 9.05
CA VAL A 39 -8.12 -21.03 7.98
C VAL A 39 -8.55 -19.58 8.14
N ARG A 40 -7.59 -18.65 8.25
CA ARG A 40 -7.79 -17.19 8.35
C ARG A 40 -6.72 -16.48 7.52
N THR A 41 -6.82 -16.53 6.20
CA THR A 41 -5.78 -16.01 5.30
C THR A 41 -6.40 -15.45 4.02
N GLY A 42 -5.58 -14.97 3.09
CA GLY A 42 -6.02 -14.62 1.75
C GLY A 42 -4.91 -14.05 0.90
N VAL A 43 -5.32 -13.36 -0.17
CA VAL A 43 -4.45 -12.63 -1.09
C VAL A 43 -5.01 -11.24 -1.32
N THR A 44 -4.14 -10.26 -1.37
CA THR A 44 -4.45 -8.90 -1.85
C THR A 44 -3.62 -8.63 -3.09
N VAL A 45 -4.24 -8.10 -4.14
CA VAL A 45 -3.60 -7.69 -5.39
C VAL A 45 -3.64 -6.17 -5.47
N ILE A 46 -2.53 -5.56 -5.86
CA ILE A 46 -2.43 -4.15 -6.21
C ILE A 46 -1.98 -4.06 -7.68
N LEU A 47 -2.84 -3.52 -8.52
CA LEU A 47 -2.55 -3.22 -9.93
C LEU A 47 -2.05 -1.79 -10.05
N PRO A 48 -0.84 -1.55 -10.60
CA PRO A 48 -0.38 -0.19 -10.89
C PRO A 48 -1.27 0.54 -11.90
N HIS A 49 -1.86 -0.21 -12.84
CA HIS A 49 -2.87 0.28 -13.78
C HIS A 49 -3.72 -0.88 -14.34
N GLY A 50 -4.82 -0.56 -15.02
CA GLY A 50 -5.73 -1.55 -15.63
C GLY A 50 -5.26 -2.18 -16.95
N GLY A 51 -4.14 -1.72 -17.53
CA GLY A 51 -3.52 -2.30 -18.73
C GLY A 51 -2.58 -3.48 -18.43
N ASN A 52 -1.80 -3.90 -19.43
CA ASN A 52 -0.83 -4.98 -19.31
C ASN A 52 0.49 -4.46 -18.71
N VAL A 53 0.71 -4.74 -17.42
CA VAL A 53 1.87 -4.25 -16.65
C VAL A 53 3.20 -4.80 -17.18
N PHE A 54 3.20 -5.96 -17.83
CA PHE A 54 4.42 -6.51 -18.43
C PHE A 54 4.82 -5.72 -19.67
N ALA A 55 3.86 -5.46 -20.56
CA ALA A 55 4.09 -4.68 -21.78
C ALA A 55 4.33 -3.19 -21.49
N GLU A 56 3.66 -2.64 -20.49
CA GLU A 56 3.75 -1.24 -20.08
C GLU A 56 4.12 -1.17 -18.60
N LYS A 57 5.42 -1.16 -18.30
CA LYS A 57 5.94 -1.15 -16.94
C LYS A 57 5.75 0.21 -16.28
N VAL A 58 5.79 0.25 -14.95
CA VAL A 58 5.84 1.51 -14.19
C VAL A 58 7.16 1.67 -13.45
N PRO A 59 7.70 2.90 -13.30
CA PRO A 59 8.85 3.13 -12.43
C PRO A 59 8.53 2.74 -10.99
N ALA A 60 9.48 2.08 -10.33
CA ALA A 60 9.30 1.55 -8.99
C ALA A 60 10.61 1.44 -8.21
N ALA A 61 10.48 1.31 -6.90
CA ALA A 61 11.58 1.12 -5.98
C ALA A 61 11.18 0.27 -4.78
N VAL A 62 12.18 -0.29 -4.12
CA VAL A 62 12.03 -1.06 -2.88
C VAL A 62 12.90 -0.43 -1.79
N HIS A 63 12.35 -0.37 -0.58
CA HIS A 63 13.13 -0.15 0.64
C HIS A 63 12.89 -1.31 1.60
N VAL A 64 13.99 -1.99 1.99
CA VAL A 64 13.97 -3.03 3.02
C VAL A 64 14.38 -2.38 4.33
N ILE A 65 13.46 -2.34 5.29
CA ILE A 65 13.71 -1.79 6.62
C ILE A 65 14.32 -2.87 7.52
N ASN A 66 13.67 -4.04 7.55
CA ASN A 66 14.18 -5.25 8.19
C ASN A 66 13.85 -6.48 7.32
N GLY A 67 14.88 -7.28 7.01
CA GLY A 67 14.82 -8.35 6.02
C GLY A 67 14.36 -9.72 6.54
N PHE A 68 13.69 -9.81 7.69
CA PHE A 68 13.30 -11.11 8.28
C PHE A 68 12.15 -11.82 7.52
N GLY A 69 11.48 -11.11 6.60
CA GLY A 69 10.37 -11.63 5.80
C GLY A 69 10.80 -12.31 4.49
N LYS A 70 9.85 -12.94 3.82
CA LYS A 70 10.05 -13.74 2.61
C LYS A 70 9.31 -13.06 1.46
N ALA A 71 10.01 -12.22 0.71
CA ALA A 71 9.47 -11.60 -0.50
C ALA A 71 10.20 -12.11 -1.74
N THR A 72 9.52 -12.07 -2.89
CA THR A 72 10.13 -12.39 -4.19
C THR A 72 9.97 -11.22 -5.16
N GLY A 73 10.89 -11.16 -6.12
CA GLY A 73 10.96 -10.16 -7.19
C GLY A 73 11.51 -8.79 -6.80
N LEU A 74 11.77 -8.53 -5.53
CA LEU A 74 12.30 -7.24 -5.05
C LEU A 74 13.67 -6.89 -5.64
N VAL A 75 14.53 -7.87 -5.88
CA VAL A 75 15.90 -7.64 -6.38
C VAL A 75 15.89 -7.03 -7.79
N GLN A 76 15.06 -7.54 -8.70
CA GLN A 76 14.94 -6.97 -10.04
C GLN A 76 14.26 -5.60 -10.02
N VAL A 77 13.35 -5.33 -9.09
CA VAL A 77 12.83 -3.96 -8.90
C VAL A 77 13.93 -2.99 -8.47
N MET A 78 14.83 -3.42 -7.57
CA MET A 78 15.98 -2.60 -7.16
C MET A 78 17.00 -2.38 -8.28
N GLU A 79 17.19 -3.38 -9.15
CA GLU A 79 18.14 -3.34 -10.27
C GLU A 79 17.59 -2.51 -11.45
N CYS A 80 16.38 -2.81 -11.90
CA CYS A 80 15.80 -2.24 -13.11
C CYS A 80 14.92 -1.01 -12.84
N GLY A 81 14.54 -0.76 -11.58
CA GLY A 81 13.75 0.40 -11.20
C GLY A 81 12.31 0.39 -11.72
N VAL A 82 11.73 -0.80 -11.95
CA VAL A 82 10.41 -0.96 -12.57
C VAL A 82 9.60 -2.11 -11.97
N LEU A 83 8.28 -1.99 -12.01
CA LEU A 83 7.33 -3.10 -11.86
C LEU A 83 6.85 -3.55 -13.23
N GLU A 84 6.85 -4.86 -13.45
CA GLU A 84 6.35 -5.51 -14.67
C GLU A 84 5.24 -6.53 -14.40
N THR A 85 4.81 -6.62 -13.13
CA THR A 85 3.71 -7.45 -12.67
C THR A 85 2.88 -6.67 -11.63
N PRO A 86 1.62 -7.07 -11.39
CA PRO A 86 0.90 -6.68 -10.18
C PRO A 86 1.68 -7.03 -8.91
N ILE A 87 1.50 -6.24 -7.85
CA ILE A 87 2.04 -6.57 -6.52
C ILE A 87 1.03 -7.45 -5.79
N LEU A 88 1.45 -8.62 -5.33
CA LEU A 88 0.60 -9.51 -4.53
C LEU A 88 1.09 -9.57 -3.08
N LEU A 89 0.14 -9.52 -2.15
CA LEU A 89 0.38 -9.70 -0.72
C LEU A 89 -0.34 -10.97 -0.26
N THR A 90 0.30 -11.76 0.60
CA THR A 90 -0.28 -12.97 1.19
C THR A 90 0.41 -13.31 2.52
N ASN A 91 0.31 -14.55 3.00
CA ASN A 91 1.07 -15.02 4.15
C ASN A 91 2.40 -15.71 3.79
N THR A 92 3.30 -15.80 4.78
CA THR A 92 4.70 -16.21 4.62
C THR A 92 4.90 -17.49 3.82
N LEU A 93 4.17 -18.57 4.16
CA LEU A 93 4.40 -19.88 3.55
C LEU A 93 3.69 -20.07 2.20
N ASN A 94 2.91 -19.07 1.78
CA ASN A 94 2.21 -19.07 0.50
C ASN A 94 2.90 -18.21 -0.58
N VAL A 95 3.95 -17.45 -0.26
CA VAL A 95 4.69 -16.59 -1.22
C VAL A 95 5.04 -17.34 -2.50
N GLY A 96 5.65 -18.53 -2.40
CA GLY A 96 6.01 -19.33 -3.57
C GLY A 96 4.80 -19.79 -4.39
N ARG A 97 3.68 -20.16 -3.75
CA ARG A 97 2.44 -20.57 -4.44
C ARG A 97 1.77 -19.40 -5.14
N VAL A 98 1.81 -18.24 -4.52
CA VAL A 98 1.24 -17.01 -5.09
C VAL A 98 2.10 -16.50 -6.24
N ALA A 99 3.42 -16.59 -6.12
CA ALA A 99 4.35 -16.25 -7.20
C ALA A 99 4.19 -17.18 -8.41
N ASP A 100 4.07 -18.49 -8.18
CA ASP A 100 3.80 -19.48 -9.22
C ASP A 100 2.49 -19.18 -9.97
N ALA A 101 1.40 -18.96 -9.23
CA ALA A 101 0.12 -18.57 -9.83
C ALA A 101 0.16 -17.21 -10.56
N LEU A 102 0.98 -16.26 -10.09
CA LEU A 102 1.19 -14.99 -10.77
C LEU A 102 1.96 -15.20 -12.08
N ILE A 103 3.01 -16.02 -12.10
CA ILE A 103 3.73 -16.38 -13.32
C ILE A 103 2.76 -16.98 -14.34
N ASP A 104 1.94 -17.96 -13.94
CA ASP A 104 0.93 -18.57 -14.82
C ASP A 104 -0.03 -17.53 -15.40
N HIS A 105 -0.50 -16.58 -14.58
CA HIS A 105 -1.34 -15.48 -15.05
C HIS A 105 -0.62 -14.61 -16.10
N MET A 106 0.65 -14.27 -15.85
CA MET A 106 1.44 -13.44 -16.77
C MET A 106 1.73 -14.18 -18.09
N LEU A 107 2.05 -15.48 -18.04
CA LEU A 107 2.23 -16.33 -19.22
C LEU A 107 0.94 -16.52 -20.03
N ALA A 108 -0.22 -16.50 -19.36
CA ALA A 108 -1.51 -16.55 -20.04
C ALA A 108 -1.81 -15.27 -20.82
N ALA A 109 -1.43 -14.11 -20.28
CA ALA A 109 -1.62 -12.80 -20.89
C ALA A 109 -0.53 -12.39 -21.89
N ASN A 110 0.67 -12.98 -21.79
CA ASN A 110 1.84 -12.64 -22.59
C ASN A 110 2.53 -13.94 -23.06
N ARG A 111 2.15 -14.42 -24.25
CA ARG A 111 2.62 -15.72 -24.79
C ARG A 111 4.08 -15.72 -25.22
N GLU A 112 4.66 -14.54 -25.40
CA GLU A 112 6.04 -14.31 -25.81
C GLU A 112 7.07 -14.55 -24.69
N ILE A 113 6.65 -14.48 -23.42
CA ILE A 113 7.54 -14.57 -22.25
C ILE A 113 8.32 -15.88 -22.28
N GLY A 114 9.64 -15.79 -22.18
CA GLY A 114 10.55 -16.95 -22.17
C GLY A 114 10.68 -17.66 -23.52
N ILE A 115 10.06 -17.15 -24.59
CA ILE A 115 10.16 -17.71 -25.96
C ILE A 115 10.80 -16.71 -26.91
N THR A 116 10.16 -15.56 -27.12
CA THR A 116 10.64 -14.49 -28.01
C THR A 116 11.04 -13.21 -27.26
N THR A 117 10.78 -13.15 -25.95
CA THR A 117 11.24 -12.07 -25.07
C THR A 117 11.77 -12.61 -23.74
N SER A 118 12.14 -11.71 -22.82
CA SER A 118 12.63 -12.04 -21.47
C SER A 118 11.64 -12.87 -20.66
N THR A 119 12.11 -13.34 -19.50
CA THR A 119 11.25 -13.92 -18.45
C THR A 119 10.44 -12.82 -17.75
N VAL A 120 9.69 -13.21 -16.71
CA VAL A 120 8.87 -12.32 -15.89
C VAL A 120 9.27 -12.36 -14.42
N ASN A 121 9.20 -11.21 -13.77
CA ASN A 121 9.49 -11.00 -12.36
C ASN A 121 8.20 -10.87 -11.53
N PRO A 122 7.73 -11.95 -10.87
CA PRO A 122 6.58 -11.87 -9.97
C PRO A 122 6.95 -11.14 -8.68
N VAL A 123 6.22 -10.07 -8.34
CA VAL A 123 6.42 -9.32 -7.09
C VAL A 123 5.41 -9.77 -6.05
N VAL A 124 5.88 -10.49 -5.03
CA VAL A 124 5.05 -10.99 -3.93
C VAL A 124 5.72 -10.70 -2.59
N ALA A 125 4.96 -10.14 -1.65
CA ALA A 125 5.39 -9.88 -0.28
C ALA A 125 4.37 -10.45 0.72
N GLU A 126 4.73 -10.47 2.01
CA GLU A 126 3.98 -11.24 2.99
C GLU A 126 4.05 -10.69 4.42
N CYS A 127 3.14 -11.20 5.25
CA CYS A 127 3.24 -11.18 6.70
C CYS A 127 2.84 -12.56 7.27
N ASN A 128 3.22 -12.86 8.52
CA ASN A 128 2.91 -14.14 9.15
C ASN A 128 1.58 -14.11 9.92
N ASP A 129 0.56 -14.81 9.43
CA ASP A 129 -0.77 -14.94 10.06
C ASP A 129 -0.93 -16.15 11.00
N GLY A 130 0.16 -16.88 11.29
CA GLY A 130 0.12 -18.17 11.98
C GLY A 130 -0.41 -18.16 13.42
N TYR A 131 -0.68 -16.98 14.00
CA TYR A 131 -1.39 -16.86 15.28
C TYR A 131 -2.87 -17.25 15.13
N LEU A 132 -3.54 -16.76 14.09
CA LEU A 132 -4.96 -17.03 13.82
C LEU A 132 -5.17 -18.14 12.78
N ASN A 133 -4.19 -18.37 11.90
CA ASN A 133 -4.31 -19.22 10.72
C ASN A 133 -3.52 -20.53 10.85
N ASP A 134 -4.01 -21.59 10.22
CA ASP A 134 -3.20 -22.74 9.82
C ASP A 134 -2.26 -22.38 8.66
N ILE A 135 -1.16 -21.70 8.97
CA ILE A 135 -0.19 -21.28 7.96
C ILE A 135 0.52 -22.47 7.29
N GLN A 136 0.66 -23.60 8.00
CA GLN A 136 1.31 -24.81 7.47
C GLN A 136 0.49 -25.50 6.40
N GLY A 137 -0.84 -25.39 6.45
CA GLY A 137 -1.71 -25.94 5.42
C GLY A 137 -1.64 -25.24 4.06
N ARG A 138 -1.01 -24.06 4.00
CA ARG A 138 -0.77 -23.32 2.75
C ARG A 138 -2.04 -23.16 1.91
N HIS A 139 -3.13 -22.72 2.54
CA HIS A 139 -4.49 -22.71 1.96
C HIS A 139 -4.70 -21.76 0.78
N VAL A 140 -3.73 -20.91 0.48
CA VAL A 140 -3.77 -20.02 -0.69
C VAL A 140 -3.28 -20.76 -1.93
N GLY A 141 -3.93 -20.52 -3.07
CA GLY A 141 -3.60 -21.15 -4.34
C GLY A 141 -4.09 -20.35 -5.54
N ALA A 142 -3.90 -20.88 -6.75
CA ALA A 142 -4.16 -20.18 -8.00
C ALA A 142 -5.60 -19.63 -8.14
N LYS A 143 -6.60 -20.36 -7.64
CA LYS A 143 -8.01 -19.89 -7.62
C LYS A 143 -8.16 -18.55 -6.88
N HIS A 144 -7.54 -18.43 -5.71
CA HIS A 144 -7.62 -17.24 -4.85
C HIS A 144 -6.85 -16.06 -5.46
N VAL A 145 -5.70 -16.34 -6.09
CA VAL A 145 -4.95 -15.33 -6.85
C VAL A 145 -5.78 -14.80 -8.02
N ALA A 146 -6.41 -15.69 -8.80
CA ALA A 146 -7.25 -15.30 -9.92
C ALA A 146 -8.51 -14.53 -9.47
N GLU A 147 -9.09 -14.87 -8.31
CA GLU A 147 -10.20 -14.13 -7.71
C GLU A 147 -9.79 -12.70 -7.32
N ALA A 148 -8.67 -12.55 -6.59
CA ALA A 148 -8.16 -11.24 -6.20
C ALA A 148 -7.79 -10.38 -7.42
N LEU A 149 -7.22 -10.98 -8.47
CA LEU A 149 -6.93 -10.29 -9.75
C LEU A 149 -8.21 -9.80 -10.44
N ARG A 150 -9.25 -10.65 -10.53
CA ARG A 150 -10.55 -10.25 -11.10
C ARG A 150 -11.19 -9.13 -10.29
N ALA A 151 -11.15 -9.21 -8.96
CA ALA A 151 -11.66 -8.15 -8.09
C ALA A 151 -10.90 -6.83 -8.33
N ALA A 152 -9.56 -6.87 -8.43
CA ALA A 152 -8.76 -5.69 -8.73
C ALA A 152 -9.09 -5.11 -10.11
N LEU A 153 -9.28 -5.97 -11.12
CA LEU A 153 -9.68 -5.52 -12.47
C LEU A 153 -11.08 -4.92 -12.50
N ALA A 154 -12.03 -5.40 -11.71
CA ALA A 154 -13.36 -4.81 -11.59
C ALA A 154 -13.30 -3.37 -11.04
N GLY A 155 -12.32 -3.10 -10.17
CA GLY A 155 -12.16 -1.81 -9.49
C GLY A 155 -13.23 -1.59 -8.41
N GLY A 156 -13.24 -0.39 -7.83
CA GLY A 156 -14.14 -0.01 -6.73
C GLY A 156 -13.39 0.46 -5.49
N PRO A 157 -14.13 0.74 -4.39
CA PRO A 157 -13.54 1.10 -3.11
C PRO A 157 -12.60 0.01 -2.58
N VAL A 158 -11.55 0.41 -1.87
CA VAL A 158 -10.61 -0.53 -1.24
C VAL A 158 -11.20 -1.00 0.09
N ALA A 159 -11.39 -2.31 0.25
CA ALA A 159 -11.81 -2.87 1.53
C ALA A 159 -10.63 -2.93 2.51
N GLU A 160 -10.89 -2.65 3.78
CA GLU A 160 -9.90 -2.58 4.85
C GLU A 160 -10.21 -3.57 5.98
N GLY A 161 -9.30 -3.66 6.96
CA GLY A 161 -9.39 -4.56 8.10
C GLY A 161 -9.00 -5.99 7.75
N ALA A 162 -9.79 -6.95 8.25
CA ALA A 162 -9.51 -8.38 8.16
C ALA A 162 -9.97 -8.98 6.81
N VAL A 163 -9.41 -8.48 5.71
CA VAL A 163 -9.69 -8.93 4.33
C VAL A 163 -8.43 -9.28 3.57
N GLY A 164 -8.54 -10.12 2.53
CA GLY A 164 -7.42 -10.49 1.66
C GLY A 164 -6.24 -11.03 2.45
N ALA A 165 -5.05 -10.50 2.18
CA ALA A 165 -3.85 -10.84 2.95
C ALA A 165 -3.96 -10.49 4.45
N GLY A 166 -4.79 -9.51 4.81
CA GLY A 166 -4.97 -9.03 6.19
C GLY A 166 -5.84 -9.91 7.08
N THR A 167 -6.49 -10.93 6.51
CA THR A 167 -7.51 -11.75 7.18
C THR A 167 -7.05 -12.27 8.55
N GLY A 168 -5.89 -12.90 8.64
CA GLY A 168 -5.35 -13.48 9.88
C GLY A 168 -4.29 -12.63 10.60
N MET A 169 -4.09 -11.38 10.20
CA MET A 169 -3.02 -10.54 10.76
C MET A 169 -3.37 -9.91 12.12
N SER A 170 -2.34 -9.61 12.90
CA SER A 170 -2.43 -9.04 14.26
C SER A 170 -1.55 -7.79 14.39
N ALA A 171 -2.08 -6.68 14.91
CA ALA A 171 -1.31 -5.45 15.09
C ALA A 171 -1.46 -4.91 16.51
N PHE A 172 -0.35 -4.62 17.19
CA PHE A 172 -0.31 -4.10 18.56
C PHE A 172 -1.16 -4.90 19.54
N GLY A 173 -1.19 -6.23 19.41
CA GLY A 173 -2.05 -7.05 20.25
C GLY A 173 -3.49 -7.20 19.78
N TRP A 174 -4.00 -6.23 19.02
CA TRP A 174 -5.34 -6.17 18.46
C TRP A 174 -5.39 -6.83 17.09
N LYS A 175 -6.58 -6.87 16.48
CA LYS A 175 -6.72 -7.25 15.08
C LYS A 175 -6.09 -6.20 14.18
N GLY A 176 -5.19 -6.64 13.30
CA GLY A 176 -4.63 -5.85 12.21
C GLY A 176 -5.23 -6.24 10.85
N GLY A 177 -4.55 -5.91 9.76
CA GLY A 177 -4.95 -6.33 8.43
C GLY A 177 -4.58 -5.34 7.33
N ILE A 178 -5.46 -5.19 6.35
CA ILE A 178 -5.29 -4.21 5.27
C ILE A 178 -5.74 -2.83 5.77
N GLY A 179 -4.96 -1.80 5.52
CA GLY A 179 -5.41 -0.42 5.67
C GLY A 179 -4.84 0.46 4.58
N THR A 180 -5.50 1.57 4.31
CA THR A 180 -5.13 2.47 3.24
C THR A 180 -5.40 3.92 3.63
N ALA A 181 -4.67 4.83 3.01
CA ALA A 181 -4.83 6.26 3.15
C ALA A 181 -4.26 6.95 1.91
N SER A 182 -4.62 8.21 1.67
CA SER A 182 -4.00 9.01 0.62
C SER A 182 -3.78 10.45 1.08
N ARG A 183 -2.86 11.14 0.40
CA ARG A 183 -2.58 12.56 0.58
C ARG A 183 -2.48 13.26 -0.75
N LEU A 184 -2.98 14.49 -0.80
CA LEU A 184 -2.84 15.35 -1.95
C LEU A 184 -1.64 16.27 -1.75
N VAL A 185 -0.85 16.39 -2.80
CA VAL A 185 0.35 17.22 -2.84
C VAL A 185 0.20 18.22 -3.96
N ARG A 186 0.40 19.50 -3.65
CA ARG A 186 0.13 20.59 -4.60
C ARG A 186 1.00 20.50 -5.85
N ARG A 187 0.42 20.66 -7.05
CA ARG A 187 1.21 20.83 -8.29
C ARG A 187 1.75 22.27 -8.39
N PRO A 188 3.07 22.44 -8.61
CA PRO A 188 3.68 23.75 -8.82
C PRO A 188 3.08 24.47 -10.05
N GLY A 189 2.92 25.78 -9.97
CA GLY A 189 2.50 26.62 -11.11
C GLY A 189 1.02 26.59 -11.49
N VAL A 190 0.22 25.65 -10.95
CA VAL A 190 -1.22 25.54 -11.28
C VAL A 190 -2.09 26.43 -10.37
N LEU A 191 -1.59 26.76 -9.19
CA LEU A 191 -2.26 27.60 -8.18
C LEU A 191 -1.43 28.85 -7.85
N ALA A 192 -0.68 29.41 -8.80
CA ALA A 192 0.17 30.58 -8.55
C ALA A 192 -0.64 31.75 -7.96
N GLY A 193 -0.17 32.34 -6.85
CA GLY A 193 -0.86 33.42 -6.13
C GLY A 193 -1.74 32.97 -4.94
N ARG A 194 -1.81 31.66 -4.65
CA ARG A 194 -2.51 31.09 -3.48
C ARG A 194 -1.56 30.34 -2.54
N ASP A 195 -0.33 30.82 -2.42
CA ASP A 195 0.74 30.14 -1.67
C ASP A 195 0.51 30.13 -0.15
N GLY A 196 -0.38 30.99 0.36
CA GLY A 196 -0.87 30.97 1.75
C GLY A 196 -2.20 30.22 1.96
N ALA A 197 -2.88 29.79 0.90
CA ALA A 197 -4.19 29.16 1.04
C ALA A 197 -4.06 27.78 1.73
N ARG A 198 -4.93 27.53 2.71
CA ARG A 198 -4.96 26.26 3.46
C ARG A 198 -5.86 25.26 2.72
N TRP A 199 -5.39 24.03 2.64
CA TRP A 199 -6.20 22.92 2.15
C TRP A 199 -7.29 22.61 3.16
N GLU A 200 -8.52 22.47 2.68
CA GLU A 200 -9.59 21.79 3.41
C GLU A 200 -9.65 20.33 2.93
N ASP A 201 -9.95 19.42 3.86
CA ASP A 201 -10.19 18.01 3.51
C ASP A 201 -11.28 17.90 2.45
N ALA A 202 -11.21 16.85 1.61
CA ALA A 202 -12.28 16.56 0.66
C ALA A 202 -13.63 16.47 1.39
N ALA A 203 -14.60 17.27 0.93
CA ALA A 203 -15.97 17.22 1.42
C ALA A 203 -16.63 15.88 1.03
N GLU A 204 -17.80 15.56 1.61
CA GLU A 204 -18.53 14.32 1.30
C GLU A 204 -18.88 14.16 -0.19
N ASP A 205 -18.89 15.26 -0.95
CA ASP A 205 -19.04 15.29 -2.40
C ASP A 205 -17.77 14.88 -3.18
N GLY A 206 -16.68 14.54 -2.48
CA GLY A 206 -15.36 14.21 -3.03
C GLY A 206 -14.56 15.43 -3.51
N GLY A 207 -15.09 16.65 -3.29
CA GLY A 207 -14.47 17.90 -3.72
C GLY A 207 -13.46 18.41 -2.71
N VAL A 208 -12.22 18.64 -3.17
CA VAL A 208 -11.15 19.27 -2.38
C VAL A 208 -11.24 20.79 -2.56
N ARG A 209 -11.08 21.55 -1.47
CA ARG A 209 -11.27 23.01 -1.46
C ARG A 209 -10.06 23.72 -0.85
N LEU A 210 -9.81 24.95 -1.30
CA LEU A 210 -8.85 25.87 -0.66
C LEU A 210 -9.60 26.96 0.09
N GLN A 211 -9.19 27.22 1.33
CA GLN A 211 -9.57 28.41 2.07
C GLN A 211 -8.48 29.48 1.88
N ASP A 212 -8.85 30.62 1.29
CA ASP A 212 -7.95 31.76 1.16
C ASP A 212 -7.91 32.55 2.50
N ASP A 213 -6.71 32.90 2.97
CA ASP A 213 -6.50 33.65 4.23
C ASP A 213 -7.13 35.07 4.21
N ALA A 214 -7.44 35.61 3.02
CA ALA A 214 -8.17 36.85 2.87
C ALA A 214 -9.68 36.56 2.94
N GLY A 215 -10.24 36.53 4.16
CA GLY A 215 -11.60 36.11 4.52
C GLY A 215 -12.82 36.80 3.86
N GLY A 216 -12.82 36.92 2.53
CA GLY A 216 -13.91 37.46 1.71
C GLY A 216 -14.09 36.79 0.34
N GLY A 217 -13.22 35.85 -0.07
CA GLY A 217 -13.37 35.06 -1.29
C GLY A 217 -13.85 33.64 -0.99
N GLY A 218 -14.94 33.20 -1.62
CA GLY A 218 -15.47 31.84 -1.43
C GLY A 218 -14.46 30.75 -1.79
N ALA A 219 -14.54 29.59 -1.12
CA ALA A 219 -13.65 28.46 -1.33
C ALA A 219 -13.62 28.04 -2.81
N ALA A 220 -12.44 28.06 -3.43
CA ALA A 220 -12.28 27.64 -4.82
C ALA A 220 -12.16 26.11 -4.89
N ALA A 221 -12.93 25.49 -5.80
CA ALA A 221 -12.83 24.06 -6.06
C ALA A 221 -11.49 23.71 -6.70
N ILE A 222 -10.78 22.74 -6.12
CA ILE A 222 -9.51 22.22 -6.63
C ILE A 222 -9.83 21.11 -7.62
N ARG A 223 -9.21 21.15 -8.80
CA ARG A 223 -9.40 20.13 -9.82
C ARG A 223 -8.31 19.06 -9.72
N PRO A 224 -8.56 17.83 -10.20
CA PRO A 224 -7.57 16.76 -10.23
C PRO A 224 -6.23 17.10 -10.89
N ARG A 225 -6.21 18.09 -11.80
CA ARG A 225 -4.98 18.57 -12.46
C ARG A 225 -4.13 19.51 -11.62
N ASP A 226 -4.63 19.97 -10.47
CA ASP A 226 -4.01 20.98 -9.62
C ASP A 226 -3.17 20.33 -8.48
N TYR A 227 -3.18 19.00 -8.37
CA TYR A 227 -2.42 18.23 -7.37
C TYR A 227 -1.89 16.91 -7.92
N TYR A 228 -0.91 16.36 -7.24
CA TYR A 228 -0.54 14.95 -7.27
C TYR A 228 -1.18 14.24 -6.07
N VAL A 229 -1.34 12.93 -6.18
CA VAL A 229 -1.80 12.05 -5.12
C VAL A 229 -0.63 11.17 -4.70
N LEU A 230 -0.48 10.96 -3.40
CA LEU A 230 0.32 9.88 -2.84
C LEU A 230 -0.59 8.99 -1.99
N GLY A 231 -0.75 7.75 -2.43
CA GLY A 231 -1.54 6.72 -1.76
C GLY A 231 -0.66 5.70 -1.04
N ALA A 232 -1.15 5.18 0.08
CA ALA A 232 -0.52 4.09 0.82
C ALA A 232 -1.52 2.95 1.04
N LEU A 233 -1.05 1.70 0.91
CA LEU A 233 -1.73 0.50 1.36
C LEU A 233 -0.78 -0.29 2.24
N VAL A 234 -1.25 -0.72 3.41
CA VAL A 234 -0.45 -1.37 4.44
C VAL A 234 -1.07 -2.72 4.77
N LEU A 235 -0.22 -3.74 4.91
CA LEU A 235 -0.54 -5.01 5.57
C LEU A 235 0.07 -4.98 6.97
N SER A 236 -0.72 -4.65 7.99
CA SER A 236 -0.26 -4.52 9.36
C SER A 236 -0.28 -5.85 10.10
N ASN A 237 0.89 -6.28 10.59
CA ASN A 237 1.03 -7.49 11.39
C ASN A 237 2.10 -7.33 12.48
N PHE A 238 2.21 -6.17 13.13
CA PHE A 238 3.34 -5.83 14.00
C PHE A 238 2.96 -5.05 15.26
N GLY A 239 3.94 -4.91 16.15
CA GLY A 239 3.87 -4.03 17.31
C GLY A 239 3.43 -4.75 18.58
N ALA A 240 4.02 -4.36 19.71
CA ALA A 240 3.57 -4.79 21.02
C ALA A 240 2.38 -3.92 21.48
N PRO A 241 1.43 -4.46 22.27
CA PRO A 241 0.28 -3.68 22.74
C PRO A 241 0.64 -2.34 23.40
N GLU A 242 1.75 -2.30 24.14
CA GLU A 242 2.24 -1.13 24.88
C GLU A 242 2.74 0.02 24.03
N ASP A 243 3.08 -0.26 22.79
CA ASP A 243 3.68 0.72 21.91
C ASP A 243 2.65 1.51 21.10
N LEU A 244 1.41 1.00 21.01
CA LEU A 244 0.37 1.60 20.19
C LEU A 244 0.24 3.09 20.49
N THR A 245 0.52 3.89 19.47
CA THR A 245 0.41 5.34 19.50
C THR A 245 -0.58 5.77 18.42
N VAL A 246 -1.50 6.65 18.77
CA VAL A 246 -2.53 7.17 17.86
C VAL A 246 -2.48 8.69 17.90
N GLY A 247 -2.10 9.33 16.78
CA GLY A 247 -1.98 10.79 16.73
C GLY A 247 -0.95 11.36 17.71
N GLY A 248 0.10 10.59 18.02
CA GLY A 248 1.10 10.96 19.03
C GLY A 248 0.72 10.63 20.48
N TRP A 249 -0.51 10.16 20.72
CA TRP A 249 -0.97 9.79 22.06
C TRP A 249 -0.67 8.31 22.36
N PRO A 250 -0.11 7.97 23.54
CA PRO A 250 0.34 6.62 23.87
C PRO A 250 -0.82 5.71 24.30
N VAL A 251 -1.80 5.51 23.41
CA VAL A 251 -3.05 4.76 23.64
C VAL A 251 -2.79 3.39 24.25
N GLY A 252 -1.78 2.67 23.75
CA GLY A 252 -1.40 1.36 24.24
C GLY A 252 -1.23 1.37 25.76
N ARG A 253 -0.57 2.37 26.35
CA ARG A 253 -0.33 2.42 27.81
C ARG A 253 -1.61 2.39 28.67
N PHE A 254 -2.75 2.76 28.10
CA PHE A 254 -4.02 2.90 28.80
C PHE A 254 -5.08 1.91 28.32
N LEU A 255 -4.93 1.38 27.10
CA LEU A 255 -5.87 0.46 26.47
C LEU A 255 -5.13 -0.79 26.01
N ARG A 256 -5.45 -1.92 26.64
CA ARG A 256 -4.81 -3.23 26.44
C ARG A 256 -5.82 -4.23 25.87
N PRO A 257 -5.41 -5.12 24.95
CA PRO A 257 -6.20 -6.29 24.61
C PRO A 257 -6.46 -7.11 25.89
N PRO A 258 -7.64 -7.69 26.06
CA PRO A 258 -7.99 -8.39 27.31
C PRO A 258 -7.27 -9.74 27.46
N SER A 259 -6.85 -10.36 26.35
CA SER A 259 -6.09 -11.62 26.37
C SER A 259 -4.58 -11.37 26.34
N PRO A 260 -3.76 -12.19 27.02
CA PRO A 260 -2.31 -12.15 26.88
C PRO A 260 -1.91 -12.36 25.42
N GLN A 261 -1.07 -11.47 24.91
CA GLN A 261 -0.59 -11.53 23.53
C GLN A 261 0.84 -12.05 23.52
N PRO A 262 1.19 -13.01 22.64
CA PRO A 262 2.59 -13.38 22.44
C PRO A 262 3.39 -12.15 22.00
N ASP A 263 4.71 -12.19 22.26
CA ASP A 263 5.65 -11.09 22.06
C ASP A 263 5.42 -10.33 20.73
N GLY A 264 5.54 -9.00 20.77
CA GLY A 264 5.26 -8.07 19.66
C GLY A 264 6.14 -8.18 18.41
N ALA A 265 6.74 -9.35 18.17
CA ALA A 265 7.32 -9.73 16.89
C ALA A 265 6.22 -9.81 15.83
N GLY A 266 6.50 -9.28 14.65
CA GLY A 266 5.48 -9.08 13.64
C GLY A 266 6.07 -8.85 12.27
N SER A 267 5.36 -8.22 11.34
CA SER A 267 5.87 -7.80 10.02
C SER A 267 4.97 -6.68 9.49
N VAL A 268 5.48 -5.86 8.59
CA VAL A 268 4.65 -4.89 7.87
C VAL A 268 5.10 -4.77 6.42
N VAL A 269 4.13 -4.81 5.51
CA VAL A 269 4.37 -4.45 4.11
C VAL A 269 3.63 -3.17 3.80
N VAL A 270 4.33 -2.20 3.23
CA VAL A 270 3.77 -0.94 2.76
C VAL A 270 3.91 -0.85 1.25
N VAL A 271 2.83 -0.54 0.56
CA VAL A 271 2.81 -0.21 -0.86
C VAL A 271 2.47 1.26 -1.00
N LEU A 272 3.34 2.04 -1.62
CA LEU A 272 3.12 3.46 -1.93
C LEU A 272 2.92 3.63 -3.44
N ALA A 273 1.92 4.43 -3.81
CA ALA A 273 1.65 4.80 -5.19
C ALA A 273 1.59 6.32 -5.31
N THR A 274 2.02 6.87 -6.45
CA THR A 274 1.84 8.30 -6.74
C THR A 274 1.68 8.54 -8.24
N ASP A 275 1.00 9.62 -8.62
CA ASP A 275 0.99 10.12 -10.01
C ASP A 275 2.03 11.24 -10.25
N ALA A 276 2.90 11.52 -9.27
CA ALA A 276 4.04 12.42 -9.45
C ALA A 276 5.12 11.78 -10.33
N PRO A 277 5.72 12.50 -11.29
CA PRO A 277 6.72 11.94 -12.19
C PRO A 277 8.07 11.80 -11.49
N LEU A 278 8.30 10.61 -10.94
CA LEU A 278 9.48 10.25 -10.16
C LEU A 278 10.20 9.06 -10.79
N ASP A 279 11.53 9.11 -10.79
CA ASP A 279 12.37 7.94 -11.13
C ASP A 279 12.50 6.96 -9.96
N ALA A 280 13.13 5.81 -10.20
CA ALA A 280 13.35 4.77 -9.18
C ALA A 280 14.18 5.25 -7.96
N ARG A 281 15.15 6.15 -8.16
CA ARG A 281 15.97 6.69 -7.07
C ARG A 281 15.13 7.61 -6.18
N GLN A 282 14.26 8.43 -6.77
CA GLN A 282 13.33 9.29 -6.05
C GLN A 282 12.25 8.48 -5.33
N LEU A 283 11.71 7.46 -5.99
CA LEU A 283 10.76 6.52 -5.38
C LEU A 283 11.37 5.76 -4.21
N ARG A 284 12.67 5.43 -4.25
CA ARG A 284 13.37 4.85 -3.09
C ARG A 284 13.37 5.82 -1.90
N ARG A 285 13.64 7.11 -2.13
CA ARG A 285 13.57 8.14 -1.07
C ARG A 285 12.15 8.24 -0.49
N VAL A 286 11.13 8.14 -1.33
CA VAL A 286 9.72 8.10 -0.91
C VAL A 286 9.43 6.84 -0.08
N ALA A 287 9.88 5.67 -0.53
CA ALA A 287 9.72 4.40 0.19
C ALA A 287 10.35 4.45 1.59
N GLU A 288 11.53 5.04 1.75
CA GLU A 288 12.19 5.23 3.04
C GLU A 288 11.35 6.05 4.04
N ARG A 289 10.44 6.91 3.57
CA ARG A 289 9.61 7.74 4.46
C ARG A 289 8.43 7.00 5.08
N ALA A 290 8.06 5.83 4.56
CA ALA A 290 7.05 4.98 5.20
C ALA A 290 7.48 4.58 6.64
N VAL A 291 8.79 4.48 6.90
CA VAL A 291 9.34 4.23 8.26
C VAL A 291 8.81 5.24 9.27
N VAL A 292 8.68 6.52 8.87
CA VAL A 292 8.16 7.58 9.74
C VAL A 292 6.74 7.26 10.19
N GLY A 293 5.88 6.79 9.29
CA GLY A 293 4.50 6.43 9.62
C GLY A 293 4.42 5.21 10.55
N ILE A 294 5.23 4.18 10.27
CA ILE A 294 5.31 2.97 11.11
C ILE A 294 5.72 3.32 12.54
N VAL A 295 6.79 4.11 12.70
CA VAL A 295 7.33 4.47 14.02
C VAL A 295 6.38 5.41 14.78
N ARG A 296 5.66 6.31 14.11
CA ARG A 296 4.67 7.20 14.75
C ARG A 296 3.47 6.45 15.33
N CYS A 297 3.17 5.26 14.80
CA CYS A 297 2.18 4.36 15.39
C CYS A 297 2.73 3.51 16.54
N GLY A 298 4.04 3.58 16.83
CA GLY A 298 4.71 2.77 17.85
C GLY A 298 5.52 1.59 17.31
N GLY A 299 5.71 1.48 16.00
CA GLY A 299 6.51 0.40 15.42
C GLY A 299 7.96 0.45 15.87
N ARG A 300 8.44 -0.68 16.42
CA ARG A 300 9.84 -0.86 16.88
C ARG A 300 10.75 -1.59 15.89
N LEU A 301 10.21 -2.06 14.76
CA LEU A 301 10.96 -2.80 13.73
C LEU A 301 11.74 -3.99 14.33
N HIS A 302 11.06 -4.81 15.13
CA HIS A 302 11.66 -5.90 15.92
C HIS A 302 12.46 -6.89 15.06
N HIS A 303 13.43 -7.59 15.67
CA HIS A 303 14.32 -8.53 14.97
C HIS A 303 13.60 -9.50 14.03
N GLY A 304 12.50 -10.12 14.48
CA GLY A 304 11.71 -11.08 13.70
C GLY A 304 10.80 -10.46 12.63
N SER A 305 10.97 -9.16 12.31
CA SER A 305 10.05 -8.40 11.46
C SER A 305 10.48 -8.29 10.01
N GLY A 306 9.63 -8.79 9.11
CA GLY A 306 9.75 -8.56 7.67
C GLY A 306 9.10 -7.24 7.30
N ASP A 307 9.91 -6.19 7.18
CA ASP A 307 9.44 -4.83 7.01
C ASP A 307 9.89 -4.30 5.63
N PHE A 308 8.96 -4.30 4.67
CA PHE A 308 9.23 -3.95 3.27
C PHE A 308 8.35 -2.80 2.81
N VAL A 309 8.92 -1.93 1.98
CA VAL A 309 8.19 -0.86 1.31
C VAL A 309 8.43 -0.97 -0.19
N ILE A 310 7.35 -0.98 -0.97
CA ILE A 310 7.37 -0.95 -2.44
C ILE A 310 6.70 0.35 -2.87
N ALA A 311 7.43 1.21 -3.57
CA ALA A 311 6.88 2.48 -4.08
C ALA A 311 6.89 2.48 -5.61
N PHE A 312 5.82 2.97 -6.24
CA PHE A 312 5.77 3.14 -7.69
C PHE A 312 5.08 4.43 -8.11
N SER A 313 5.37 4.90 -9.32
CA SER A 313 4.68 6.04 -9.93
C SER A 313 3.88 5.62 -11.15
N THR A 314 2.66 6.16 -11.31
CA THR A 314 1.80 5.97 -12.48
C THR A 314 1.95 7.09 -13.52
N ALA A 315 2.84 8.05 -13.28
CA ALA A 315 2.99 9.25 -14.11
C ALA A 315 3.40 8.97 -15.57
N TYR A 316 4.17 7.90 -15.78
CA TYR A 316 4.62 7.46 -17.10
C TYR A 316 4.78 5.94 -17.12
N ARG A 317 4.77 5.38 -18.33
CA ARG A 317 4.93 3.94 -18.58
C ARG A 317 6.19 3.69 -19.38
N ILE A 318 6.81 2.53 -19.15
CA ILE A 318 8.03 2.10 -19.83
C ILE A 318 7.67 0.88 -20.67
N ALA A 319 7.74 1.01 -21.99
CA ALA A 319 7.45 -0.09 -22.90
C ALA A 319 8.44 -1.25 -22.68
N HIS A 320 7.95 -2.48 -22.72
CA HIS A 320 8.80 -3.67 -22.61
C HIS A 320 9.76 -3.82 -23.79
N THR A 321 9.25 -3.57 -24.99
CA THR A 321 10.00 -3.64 -26.23
C THR A 321 10.08 -2.25 -26.84
N PHE A 322 11.25 -1.92 -27.37
CA PHE A 322 11.39 -0.73 -28.20
C PHE A 322 10.74 -1.01 -29.56
N ALA A 323 9.75 -0.20 -29.93
CA ALA A 323 9.20 -0.17 -31.29
C ALA A 323 9.64 1.12 -31.96
N ALA A 324 10.33 1.02 -33.11
CA ALA A 324 10.65 2.21 -33.89
C ALA A 324 9.34 2.90 -34.35
N PRO A 325 9.26 4.25 -34.35
CA PRO A 325 8.06 4.95 -34.78
C PRO A 325 7.65 4.53 -36.19
N GLN A 326 6.39 4.13 -36.36
CA GLN A 326 5.82 3.67 -37.63
C GLN A 326 5.62 4.82 -38.64
N GLU A 327 5.45 6.05 -38.15
CA GLU A 327 5.39 7.25 -38.99
C GLU A 327 6.79 7.84 -39.19
N ARG A 328 7.11 8.20 -40.44
CA ARG A 328 8.33 8.95 -40.73
C ARG A 328 8.23 10.29 -39.98
N PRO A 329 9.17 10.63 -39.09
CA PRO A 329 9.15 11.94 -38.46
C PRO A 329 9.23 13.04 -39.52
N ALA A 330 8.71 14.22 -39.19
CA ALA A 330 8.85 15.40 -40.03
C ALA A 330 10.34 15.62 -40.40
N ALA A 331 10.59 16.05 -41.64
CA ALA A 331 11.94 16.25 -42.14
C ALA A 331 12.76 17.15 -41.19
N GLY A 332 13.90 16.65 -40.71
CA GLY A 332 14.78 17.37 -39.79
C GLY A 332 14.55 17.09 -38.29
N VAL A 333 13.54 16.30 -37.92
CA VAL A 333 13.36 15.84 -36.53
C VAL A 333 14.05 14.48 -36.35
N PRO A 334 15.06 14.36 -35.46
CA PRO A 334 15.71 13.09 -35.21
C PRO A 334 14.76 12.10 -34.53
N VAL A 335 14.71 10.85 -35.03
CA VAL A 335 14.11 9.73 -34.28
C VAL A 335 15.06 9.42 -33.12
N LEU A 336 14.63 9.73 -31.90
CA LEU A 336 15.36 9.35 -30.70
C LEU A 336 15.02 7.89 -30.37
N PRO A 337 16.00 7.07 -29.97
CA PRO A 337 15.74 5.69 -29.56
C PRO A 337 15.21 5.60 -28.11
N PHE A 338 14.58 6.66 -27.60
CA PHE A 338 14.11 6.78 -26.22
C PHE A 338 12.93 7.75 -26.10
N ASP A 339 12.09 7.51 -25.10
CA ASP A 339 10.99 8.40 -24.73
C ASP A 339 11.44 9.37 -23.62
N PRO A 340 11.45 10.69 -23.84
CA PRO A 340 11.85 11.65 -22.83
C PRO A 340 10.78 11.74 -21.72
N VAL A 341 11.21 11.69 -20.47
CA VAL A 341 10.36 11.87 -19.28
C VAL A 341 10.81 13.11 -18.52
N GLN A 342 9.86 13.95 -18.14
CA GLN A 342 10.12 15.09 -17.26
C GLN A 342 9.93 14.66 -15.81
N LEU A 343 10.99 14.77 -15.00
CA LEU A 343 10.97 14.37 -13.59
C LEU A 343 10.91 15.59 -12.68
N VAL A 344 10.38 15.39 -11.47
CA VAL A 344 10.44 16.42 -10.42
C VAL A 344 11.91 16.63 -10.01
N PRO A 345 12.47 17.85 -9.99
CA PRO A 345 13.82 18.08 -9.46
C PRO A 345 13.89 17.76 -7.96
N ASP A 346 14.97 17.14 -7.49
CA ASP A 346 15.10 16.73 -6.09
C ASP A 346 15.05 17.87 -5.07
N ASP A 347 15.53 19.05 -5.46
CA ASP A 347 15.57 20.28 -4.66
C ASP A 347 14.24 21.06 -4.71
N HIS A 348 13.30 20.63 -5.55
CA HIS A 348 12.00 21.27 -5.65
C HIS A 348 11.17 21.00 -4.37
N PRO A 349 10.50 22.00 -3.77
CA PRO A 349 9.69 21.84 -2.54
C PRO A 349 8.65 20.70 -2.61
N LEU A 350 8.06 20.48 -3.79
CA LEU A 350 7.22 19.32 -4.11
C LEU A 350 7.79 17.97 -3.61
N MET A 351 9.10 17.75 -3.72
CA MET A 351 9.71 16.51 -3.20
C MET A 351 9.62 16.43 -1.69
N ALA A 352 9.81 17.53 -0.95
CA ALA A 352 9.65 17.53 0.50
C ALA A 352 8.20 17.18 0.89
N ASP A 353 7.22 17.71 0.17
CA ASP A 353 5.81 17.40 0.41
C ASP A 353 5.46 15.93 0.10
N LEU A 354 5.99 15.37 -1.00
CA LEU A 354 5.83 13.95 -1.33
C LEU A 354 6.46 13.04 -0.25
N LEU A 355 7.62 13.42 0.27
CA LEU A 355 8.28 12.69 1.36
C LEU A 355 7.47 12.75 2.66
N ALA A 356 6.87 13.90 2.99
CA ALA A 356 5.98 14.04 4.13
C ALA A 356 4.67 13.24 3.95
N ALA A 357 4.08 13.33 2.76
CA ALA A 357 2.87 12.59 2.37
C ALA A 357 3.04 11.08 2.57
N ALA A 358 4.19 10.52 2.18
CA ALA A 358 4.49 9.11 2.38
C ALA A 358 4.47 8.69 3.85
N GLY A 359 5.02 9.51 4.74
CA GLY A 359 4.97 9.28 6.18
C GLY A 359 3.54 9.38 6.73
N GLU A 360 2.81 10.43 6.38
CA GLU A 360 1.44 10.68 6.86
C GLU A 360 0.44 9.63 6.36
N ALA A 361 0.48 9.29 5.07
CA ALA A 361 -0.37 8.25 4.49
C ALA A 361 -0.05 6.88 5.10
N THR A 362 1.21 6.57 5.36
CA THR A 362 1.57 5.29 6.02
C THR A 362 1.06 5.25 7.46
N GLU A 363 1.23 6.33 8.23
CA GLU A 363 0.74 6.43 9.61
C GLU A 363 -0.77 6.18 9.68
N GLU A 364 -1.54 6.88 8.83
CA GLU A 364 -2.98 6.73 8.79
C GLU A 364 -3.42 5.36 8.26
N ALA A 365 -2.77 4.80 7.24
CA ALA A 365 -3.08 3.47 6.73
C ALA A 365 -2.85 2.37 7.77
N VAL A 366 -1.78 2.48 8.59
CA VAL A 366 -1.56 1.56 9.73
C VAL A 366 -2.75 1.63 10.69
N LEU A 367 -3.18 2.84 11.06
CA LEU A 367 -4.30 3.01 12.00
C LEU A 367 -5.64 2.56 11.41
N ASN A 368 -5.93 2.90 10.15
CA ASN A 368 -7.14 2.47 9.45
C ASN A 368 -7.24 0.94 9.38
N SER A 369 -6.11 0.24 9.19
CA SER A 369 -6.12 -1.23 9.20
C SER A 369 -6.61 -1.83 10.53
N MET A 370 -6.40 -1.13 11.65
CA MET A 370 -6.89 -1.53 12.98
C MET A 370 -8.31 -1.03 13.25
N PHE A 371 -8.62 0.22 12.85
CA PHE A 371 -9.95 0.81 13.06
C PHE A 371 -11.04 0.14 12.24
N GLN A 372 -10.69 -0.38 11.05
CA GLN A 372 -11.61 -1.10 10.17
C GLN A 372 -11.64 -2.61 10.45
N ALA A 373 -10.76 -3.11 11.31
CA ALA A 373 -10.71 -4.53 11.62
C ALA A 373 -11.85 -4.94 12.57
N HIS A 374 -12.44 -6.12 12.32
CA HIS A 374 -13.37 -6.78 13.22
C HIS A 374 -12.68 -7.89 14.01
N THR A 375 -13.22 -8.26 15.17
CA THR A 375 -12.69 -9.37 15.98
C THR A 375 -12.66 -10.67 15.19
N VAL A 376 -11.53 -11.37 15.19
CA VAL A 376 -11.39 -12.67 14.53
C VAL A 376 -10.97 -13.73 15.53
N VAL A 377 -11.72 -14.83 15.52
CA VAL A 377 -11.36 -16.09 16.20
C VAL A 377 -10.69 -17.01 15.18
N GLY A 378 -9.51 -17.49 15.53
CA GLY A 378 -8.68 -18.36 14.70
C GLY A 378 -8.49 -19.75 15.30
N ARG A 379 -7.39 -20.39 14.89
CA ARG A 379 -7.00 -21.71 15.40
C ARG A 379 -6.83 -21.74 16.92
N ASP A 380 -7.08 -22.91 17.50
CA ASP A 380 -6.92 -23.18 18.94
C ASP A 380 -7.76 -22.24 19.83
N GLY A 381 -8.80 -21.61 19.27
CA GLY A 381 -9.61 -20.60 19.97
C GLY A 381 -8.87 -19.27 20.21
N HIS A 382 -7.71 -19.04 19.58
CA HIS A 382 -7.02 -17.75 19.64
C HIS A 382 -7.90 -16.63 19.11
N VAL A 383 -7.86 -15.47 19.76
CA VAL A 383 -8.67 -14.31 19.40
C VAL A 383 -7.79 -13.08 19.25
N ARG A 384 -8.05 -12.31 18.20
CA ARG A 384 -7.61 -10.92 18.11
C ARG A 384 -8.83 -10.03 18.05
N GLU A 385 -9.00 -9.23 19.08
CA GLU A 385 -10.13 -8.32 19.20
C GLU A 385 -9.94 -7.08 18.33
N ALA A 386 -11.05 -6.56 17.81
CA ALA A 386 -11.07 -5.23 17.23
C ALA A 386 -10.66 -4.19 18.28
N LEU A 387 -9.89 -3.19 17.86
CA LEU A 387 -9.54 -2.07 18.72
C LEU A 387 -10.82 -1.26 19.02
N PRO A 388 -11.20 -1.00 20.29
CA PRO A 388 -12.43 -0.26 20.58
C PRO A 388 -12.26 1.23 20.28
N VAL A 389 -12.59 1.64 19.05
CA VAL A 389 -12.38 2.98 18.50
C VAL A 389 -13.00 4.08 19.37
N ASP A 390 -14.20 3.85 19.91
CA ASP A 390 -14.87 4.82 20.79
C ASP A 390 -14.12 5.05 22.11
N GLU A 391 -13.41 4.04 22.61
CA GLU A 391 -12.58 4.19 23.81
C GLU A 391 -11.27 4.91 23.50
N VAL A 392 -10.67 4.63 22.33
CA VAL A 392 -9.52 5.40 21.81
C VAL A 392 -9.88 6.88 21.68
N ALA A 393 -11.03 7.18 21.05
CA ALA A 393 -11.51 8.55 20.90
C ALA A 393 -11.74 9.24 22.26
N ARG A 394 -12.35 8.54 23.22
CA ARG A 394 -12.53 9.05 24.61
C ARG A 394 -11.21 9.27 25.34
N LEU A 395 -10.22 8.42 25.14
CA LEU A 395 -8.87 8.60 25.71
C LEU A 395 -8.22 9.87 25.16
N ILE A 396 -8.22 10.02 23.83
CA ILE A 396 -7.63 11.19 23.17
C ILE A 396 -8.35 12.47 23.57
N ALA A 397 -9.70 12.48 23.57
CA ALA A 397 -10.50 13.63 23.96
C ALA A 397 -10.17 14.13 25.39
N ARG A 398 -9.87 13.20 26.32
CA ARG A 398 -9.44 13.55 27.69
C ARG A 398 -8.07 14.21 27.76
N TRP A 399 -7.19 13.95 26.79
CA TRP A 399 -5.86 14.57 26.74
C TRP A 399 -5.84 15.88 25.95
N THR A 400 -6.81 16.08 25.06
CA THR A 400 -6.93 17.29 24.22
C THR A 400 -7.90 18.33 24.76
N ALA A 401 -8.73 17.98 25.74
CA ALA A 401 -9.56 18.91 26.51
C ALA A 401 -8.71 19.68 27.52
#